data_AF-A0A3E5GPF9-F1
#
_entry.id   AF-A0A3E5GPF9-F1
#
_cell.length_a   1.000
_cell.length_b   1.000
_cell.length_c   1.000
_cell.angle_alpha   90.00
_cell.angle_beta   90.00
_cell.angle_gamma   90.00
#
_symmetry.space_group_name_H-M   'P 1'
#
loop_
_entity.id
_entity.type
_entity.pdbx_description
1 polymer ?
#
loop_
_entity_poly.entity_id
_entity_poly.type
_entity_poly.pdbx_seq_one_letter_code
_entity_poly.pdbx_strand_id
1 'polypeptide(L)'
;MNELYEAIEKKIKDAGYPRNISGADVYDDICDQIDGKDKGEYILLSKFEDDVVFEYHITIQEEDFNLGILKMKTPEGEFVADFDA
;
A
#
# COMPACT_ATOMS: atom_id res chain seq x y z
N MET A 1 3.79 15.46 9.68
CA MET A 1 2.73 15.29 8.65
C MET A 1 3.17 14.45 7.45
N ASN A 2 4.35 13.79 7.50
CA ASN A 2 4.83 12.88 6.43
C ASN A 2 5.23 11.49 6.93
N GLU A 3 5.06 11.19 8.23
CA GLU A 3 5.60 9.96 8.84
C GLU A 3 5.03 8.70 8.19
N LEU A 4 3.76 8.72 7.78
CA LEU A 4 3.14 7.58 7.11
C LEU A 4 3.68 7.38 5.67
N TYR A 5 3.86 8.46 4.91
CA TYR A 5 4.43 8.38 3.55
C TYR A 5 5.88 7.90 3.59
N GLU A 6 6.67 8.42 4.53
CA GLU A 6 8.05 7.99 4.74
C GLU A 6 8.12 6.54 5.22
N ALA A 7 7.19 6.10 6.07
CA ALA A 7 7.10 4.70 6.49
C ALA A 7 6.76 3.78 5.32
N ILE A 8 5.80 4.15 4.47
CA ILE A 8 5.44 3.40 3.26
C ILE A 8 6.63 3.31 2.31
N GLU A 9 7.24 4.45 1.97
CA GLU A 9 8.40 4.48 1.09
C GLU A 9 9.56 3.65 1.64
N LYS A 10 9.84 3.76 2.95
CA LYS A 10 10.89 3.00 3.60
C LYS A 10 10.62 1.51 3.60
N LYS A 11 9.39 1.08 3.91
CA LYS A 11 9.00 -0.35 3.90
C LYS A 11 9.06 -0.94 2.50
N ILE A 12 8.67 -0.19 1.48
CA ILE A 12 8.79 -0.61 0.07
C ILE A 12 10.27 -0.76 -0.32
N LYS A 13 11.12 0.20 0.05
CA LYS A 13 12.58 0.11 -0.16
C LYS A 13 13.20 -1.06 0.60
N ASP A 14 12.79 -1.29 1.85
CA ASP A 14 13.27 -2.37 2.70
C ASP A 14 12.86 -3.75 2.16
N ALA A 15 11.65 -3.85 1.59
CA ALA A 15 11.20 -5.03 0.87
C ALA A 15 12.06 -5.34 -0.36
N GLY A 16 12.87 -4.40 -0.85
CA GLY A 16 13.77 -4.58 -1.98
C GLY A 16 13.17 -4.19 -3.33
N TYR A 17 12.07 -3.43 -3.33
CA TYR A 17 11.41 -3.00 -4.55
C TYR A 17 12.33 -2.07 -5.38
N PRO A 18 12.68 -2.43 -6.64
CA PRO A 18 13.70 -1.72 -7.40
C PRO A 18 13.21 -0.43 -8.05
N ARG A 19 11.89 -0.23 -8.17
CA ARG A 19 11.32 0.94 -8.85
C ARG A 19 11.09 2.09 -7.88
N ASN A 20 11.09 3.30 -8.41
CA ASN A 20 10.86 4.50 -7.62
C ASN A 20 9.35 4.68 -7.42
N ILE A 21 8.88 4.48 -6.18
CA ILE A 21 7.49 4.74 -5.80
C ILE A 21 7.43 5.66 -4.60
N SER A 22 6.51 6.63 -4.66
CA SER A 22 6.27 7.58 -3.59
C SER A 22 5.21 7.03 -2.64
N GLY A 23 5.53 7.00 -1.35
CA GLY A 23 4.59 6.56 -0.32
C GLY A 23 3.33 7.44 -0.23
N ALA A 24 3.42 8.68 -0.72
CA ALA A 24 2.28 9.57 -0.85
C ALA A 24 1.28 9.10 -1.91
N ASP A 25 1.73 8.74 -3.12
CA ASP A 25 0.86 8.22 -4.18
C ASP A 25 0.15 6.92 -3.75
N VAL A 26 0.87 6.04 -3.07
CA VAL A 26 0.30 4.80 -2.52
C VAL A 26 -0.80 5.10 -1.51
N TYR A 27 -0.53 6.05 -0.59
CA TYR A 27 -1.52 6.42 0.41
C TYR A 27 -2.74 7.09 -0.22
N ASP A 28 -2.54 7.99 -1.18
CA ASP A 28 -3.60 8.72 -1.86
C ASP A 28 -4.51 7.76 -2.64
N ASP A 29 -3.93 6.78 -3.34
CA ASP A 29 -4.65 5.71 -4.04
C ASP A 29 -5.50 4.86 -3.08
N ILE A 30 -4.94 4.49 -1.92
CA ILE A 30 -5.70 3.79 -0.87
C ILE A 30 -6.85 4.67 -0.39
N CYS A 31 -6.57 5.94 -0.09
CA CYS A 31 -7.53 6.90 0.45
C CYS A 31 -8.73 7.09 -0.50
N ASP A 32 -8.48 7.25 -1.80
CA ASP A 32 -9.52 7.34 -2.84
C ASP A 32 -10.36 6.06 -2.93
N GLN A 33 -9.72 4.89 -2.82
CA GLN A 33 -10.42 3.61 -2.90
C GLN A 33 -11.26 3.26 -1.65
N ILE A 34 -10.87 3.77 -0.48
CA ILE A 34 -11.63 3.58 0.77
C ILE A 34 -12.68 4.65 1.01
N ASP A 35 -12.61 5.78 0.29
CA ASP A 35 -13.58 6.85 0.40
C ASP A 35 -14.99 6.30 0.11
N GLY A 36 -15.87 6.38 1.11
CA GLY A 36 -17.24 5.85 1.02
C GLY A 36 -17.40 4.34 1.32
N LYS A 37 -16.36 3.65 1.82
CA LYS A 37 -16.49 2.27 2.31
C LYS A 37 -16.81 2.21 3.81
N ASP A 38 -17.63 1.23 4.19
CA ASP A 38 -17.92 0.91 5.59
C ASP A 38 -16.71 0.26 6.29
N LYS A 39 -16.69 0.30 7.62
CA LYS A 39 -15.69 -0.38 8.44
C LYS A 39 -15.57 -1.87 8.12
N GLY A 40 -14.34 -2.37 8.03
CA GLY A 40 -14.05 -3.76 7.70
C GLY A 40 -12.67 -3.96 7.09
N GLU A 41 -12.37 -5.22 6.76
CA GLU A 41 -11.13 -5.61 6.08
C GLU A 41 -11.33 -5.55 4.56
N TYR A 42 -10.46 -4.84 3.87
CA TYR A 42 -10.49 -4.69 2.42
C TYR A 42 -9.14 -5.03 1.81
N ILE A 43 -9.21 -5.65 0.64
CA ILE A 43 -8.05 -5.89 -0.21
C ILE A 43 -8.20 -4.98 -1.42
N LEU A 44 -7.33 -3.99 -1.51
CA LEU A 44 -7.27 -3.08 -2.65
C LEU A 44 -6.21 -3.58 -3.62
N LEU A 45 -6.50 -3.50 -4.91
CA LEU A 45 -5.61 -3.92 -5.98
C LEU A 45 -5.42 -2.74 -6.92
N SER A 46 -4.24 -2.14 -6.89
CA SER A 46 -3.90 -1.03 -7.78
C SER A 46 -2.84 -1.43 -8.79
N LYS A 47 -3.07 -1.09 -10.05
CA LYS A 47 -2.19 -1.43 -11.16
C LYS A 47 -1.44 -0.16 -11.58
N PHE A 48 -0.22 0.02 -11.06
CA PHE A 48 0.61 1.18 -11.35
C PHE A 48 1.22 1.12 -12.76
N GLU A 49 1.63 -0.07 -13.21
CA GLU A 49 2.18 -0.31 -14.54
C GLU A 49 1.60 -1.58 -15.14
N ASP A 50 1.75 -1.80 -16.45
CA ASP A 50 1.10 -2.92 -17.14
C ASP A 50 1.46 -4.32 -16.59
N ASP A 51 2.66 -4.44 -16.01
CA ASP A 51 3.17 -5.66 -15.37
C ASP A 51 3.32 -5.53 -13.85
N VAL A 52 2.88 -4.42 -13.24
CA VAL A 52 3.03 -4.20 -11.79
C VAL A 52 1.68 -4.04 -11.10
N VAL A 53 1.43 -4.92 -10.14
CA VAL A 53 0.23 -4.93 -9.31
C VAL A 53 0.58 -4.76 -7.85
N PHE A 54 -0.03 -3.78 -7.22
CA PHE A 54 0.05 -3.53 -5.79
C PHE A 54 -1.23 -4.07 -5.13
N GLU A 55 -1.06 -4.90 -4.10
CA GLU A 55 -2.13 -5.49 -3.30
C GLU A 55 -2.00 -4.94 -1.87
N TYR A 56 -2.95 -4.13 -1.45
CA TYR A 56 -3.00 -3.52 -0.13
C TYR A 56 -4.04 -4.23 0.73
N HIS A 57 -3.61 -4.81 1.84
CA HIS A 57 -4.49 -5.34 2.88
C HIS A 57 -4.67 -4.25 3.92
N ILE A 58 -5.85 -3.65 3.94
CA ILE A 58 -6.18 -2.55 4.84
C ILE A 58 -7.40 -2.91 5.68
N THR A 59 -7.45 -2.31 6.87
CA THR A 59 -8.59 -2.42 7.77
C THR A 59 -9.14 -1.03 8.01
N ILE A 60 -10.32 -0.77 7.45
CA ILE A 60 -11.06 0.48 7.65
C ILE A 60 -11.71 0.42 9.03
N GLN A 61 -11.42 1.40 9.86
CA GLN A 61 -11.98 1.60 11.19
C GLN A 61 -12.99 2.78 11.16
N GLU A 62 -13.46 3.25 12.31
CA GLU A 62 -14.52 4.28 12.36
C GLU A 62 -14.09 5.64 11.78
N GLU A 63 -12.83 6.04 11.97
CA GLU A 63 -12.33 7.37 11.53
C GLU A 63 -11.03 7.29 10.71
N ASP A 64 -10.42 6.12 10.62
CA ASP A 64 -9.09 5.91 10.04
C ASP A 64 -8.99 4.52 9.40
N PHE A 65 -7.94 4.29 8.62
CA PHE A 65 -7.58 2.97 8.13
C PHE A 65 -6.23 2.52 8.68
N ASN A 66 -6.06 1.22 8.82
CA ASN A 66 -4.78 0.60 9.09
C ASN A 66 -4.30 -0.11 7.84
N LEU A 67 -3.06 0.15 7.41
CA LEU A 67 -2.39 -0.63 6.37
C LEU A 67 -1.65 -1.77 7.04
N GLY A 68 -2.07 -3.01 6.80
CA GLY A 68 -1.47 -4.21 7.38
C GLY A 68 -0.36 -4.78 6.49
N ILE A 69 -0.68 -5.12 5.24
CA ILE A 69 0.28 -5.75 4.30
C ILE A 69 0.20 -5.07 2.95
N LEU A 70 1.37 -4.77 2.38
CA LEU A 70 1.53 -4.33 1.01
C LEU A 70 2.32 -5.37 0.22
N LYS A 71 1.69 -5.99 -0.78
CA LYS A 71 2.39 -6.85 -1.74
C LYS A 71 2.52 -6.13 -3.07
N MET A 72 3.70 -6.21 -3.65
CA MET A 72 4.03 -5.60 -4.92
C MET A 72 4.49 -6.72 -5.84
N LYS A 73 3.64 -7.07 -6.79
CA LYS A 73 3.92 -8.09 -7.79
C LYS A 73 4.47 -7.39 -9.02
N THR A 74 5.72 -7.69 -9.37
CA THR A 74 6.37 -7.20 -10.57
C THR A 74 6.81 -8.40 -11.42
N PRO A 75 7.20 -8.21 -12.70
CA PRO A 75 7.75 -9.30 -13.48
C PRO A 75 9.15 -9.73 -12.98
N GLU A 76 9.79 -8.91 -12.16
CA GLU A 76 11.11 -9.19 -11.58
C GLU A 76 11.02 -10.03 -10.29
N GLY A 77 9.85 -10.03 -9.63
CA GLY A 77 9.61 -10.79 -8.41
C GLY A 77 8.41 -10.27 -7.61
N GLU A 78 8.15 -10.91 -6.48
CA GLU A 78 7.13 -10.50 -5.52
C GLU A 78 7.80 -9.89 -4.29
N PHE A 79 7.44 -8.66 -3.96
CA PHE A 79 7.96 -7.93 -2.81
C PHE A 79 6.84 -7.75 -1.79
N VAL A 80 7.11 -7.97 -0.52
CA VAL A 80 6.11 -7.87 0.55
C VAL A 80 6.64 -6.95 1.63
N ALA A 81 5.87 -5.90 1.91
CA ALA A 81 6.09 -4.96 2.99
C ALA A 81 5.00 -5.19 4.04
N ASP A 82 5.42 -5.68 5.20
CA ASP A 82 4.56 -5.89 6.36
C ASP A 82 4.57 -4.64 7.25
N PHE A 83 3.41 -4.10 7.57
CA PHE A 83 3.23 -2.88 8.37
C PHE A 83 2.65 -3.18 9.76
N ASP A 84 2.26 -4.42 10.06
CA ASP A 84 1.73 -4.87 11.35
C ASP A 84 2.84 -5.29 12.35
N ALA A 85 4.07 -5.46 11.86
CA ALA A 85 5.26 -5.88 12.62
C ALA A 85 5.78 -4.89 13.69
#